data_AF-A0A5C6FWY8-F1
#
_entry.id   AF-A0A5C6FWY8-F1
#
_cell.length_a   1.000
_cell.length_b   1.000
_cell.length_c   1.000
_cell.angle_alpha   90.00
_cell.angle_beta   90.00
_cell.angle_gamma   90.00
#
_symmetry.space_group_name_H-M   'P 1'
#
loop_
_entity.id
_entity.type
_entity.pdbx_description
1 polymer ?
#
loop_
_entity_poly.entity_id
_entity_poly.type
_entity_poly.pdbx_seq_one_letter_code
_entity_poly.pdbx_strand_id
1 'polypeptide(L)'
;MNDPIALFDTGQRPVDNLTHNQSLVVQTIVQFAEVEDSDPRLAIVLAASRIDDALIDLLQTYRLTKSQVPRTLRQRTGRARGIHLIDRRLYDFIDSLRVLRNAVCHGQTDRMALLKDPLRHHTEMIHDAASAVRFWTDGPVDPHDDLKRSVIGACVVGVLAVSIDLFDDDGRLVRKSFETLRDYWKAWIE
;
A
#
# COMPACT_ATOMS: atom_id res chain seq x y z
N MET A 1 7.49 3.62 -25.65
CA MET A 1 6.44 3.06 -24.78
C MET A 1 7.16 2.18 -23.77
N ASN A 2 7.26 2.62 -22.52
CA ASN A 2 7.76 1.80 -21.42
C ASN A 2 6.53 1.27 -20.68
N ASP A 3 6.35 -0.04 -20.71
CA ASP A 3 5.24 -0.70 -20.04
C ASP A 3 5.30 -0.40 -18.54
N PRO A 4 4.19 0.00 -17.91
CA PRO A 4 4.12 0.18 -16.47
C PRO A 4 4.54 -1.11 -15.72
N ILE A 5 4.39 -2.27 -16.36
CA ILE A 5 4.57 -3.61 -15.79
C ILE A 5 5.92 -4.23 -16.19
N ALA A 6 6.88 -3.47 -16.75
CA ALA A 6 8.13 -4.04 -17.30
C ALA A 6 9.07 -4.73 -16.27
N LEU A 7 8.78 -4.67 -14.96
CA LEU A 7 9.44 -5.52 -13.95
C LEU A 7 8.90 -6.97 -13.94
N PHE A 8 7.82 -7.24 -14.67
CA PHE A 8 7.20 -8.55 -14.85
C PHE A 8 7.11 -8.94 -16.33
N ASP A 9 8.15 -8.68 -17.12
CA ASP A 9 8.34 -9.46 -18.35
C ASP A 9 8.71 -10.90 -17.96
N THR A 10 7.70 -11.66 -17.52
CA THR A 10 7.83 -13.08 -17.21
C THR A 10 7.84 -13.86 -18.51
N GLY A 11 8.90 -13.68 -19.31
CA GLY A 11 9.21 -14.53 -20.45
C GLY A 11 9.50 -15.99 -20.07
N GLN A 12 9.28 -16.42 -18.82
CA GLN A 12 9.54 -17.78 -18.36
C GLN A 12 8.49 -18.32 -17.37
N ARG A 13 7.71 -19.27 -17.90
CA ARG A 13 7.08 -20.47 -17.28
C ARG A 13 6.04 -20.26 -16.16
N PRO A 14 5.04 -21.17 -16.06
CA PRO A 14 4.15 -21.19 -14.91
C PRO A 14 4.97 -21.50 -13.66
N VAL A 15 4.98 -20.58 -12.69
CA VAL A 15 5.70 -20.73 -11.42
C VAL A 15 4.78 -21.44 -10.43
N ASP A 16 4.77 -22.77 -10.47
CA ASP A 16 3.83 -23.60 -9.67
C ASP A 16 4.11 -23.62 -8.15
N ASN A 17 5.04 -22.82 -7.61
CA ASN A 17 5.32 -22.75 -6.16
C ASN A 17 5.72 -21.33 -5.70
N LEU A 18 4.76 -20.39 -5.69
CA LEU A 18 4.96 -19.08 -5.05
C LEU A 18 4.87 -19.21 -3.52
N THR A 19 5.77 -18.53 -2.81
CA THR A 19 5.60 -18.31 -1.36
C THR A 19 4.34 -17.47 -1.11
N HIS A 20 3.85 -17.47 0.14
CA HIS A 20 2.68 -16.66 0.52
C HIS A 20 2.88 -15.17 0.19
N ASN A 21 4.06 -14.61 0.53
CA ASN A 21 4.39 -13.22 0.24
C ASN A 21 4.48 -12.93 -1.26
N GLN A 22 5.08 -13.82 -2.06
CA GLN A 22 5.11 -13.65 -3.51
C GLN A 22 3.70 -13.67 -4.11
N SER A 23 2.82 -14.53 -3.59
CA SER A 23 1.42 -14.57 -4.00
C SER A 23 0.70 -13.25 -3.66
N LEU A 24 0.93 -12.70 -2.47
CA LEU A 24 0.36 -11.41 -2.07
C LEU A 24 0.85 -10.26 -2.96
N VAL A 25 2.14 -10.26 -3.33
CA VAL A 25 2.71 -9.27 -4.26
C VAL A 25 2.01 -9.35 -5.60
N VAL A 26 1.98 -10.53 -6.24
CA VAL A 26 1.37 -10.73 -7.56
C VAL A 26 -0.11 -10.35 -7.54
N GLN A 27 -0.87 -10.82 -6.54
CA GLN A 27 -2.29 -10.51 -6.41
C GLN A 27 -2.55 -9.02 -6.27
N THR A 28 -1.76 -8.32 -5.43
CA THR A 28 -1.92 -6.88 -5.25
C THR A 28 -1.63 -6.14 -6.55
N ILE A 29 -0.56 -6.51 -7.27
CA ILE A 29 -0.22 -5.87 -8.54
C ILE A 29 -1.33 -6.07 -9.57
N VAL A 30 -1.85 -7.30 -9.73
CA VAL A 30 -2.96 -7.58 -10.65
C VAL A 30 -4.19 -6.74 -10.30
N GLN A 31 -4.57 -6.69 -9.02
CA GLN A 31 -5.72 -5.90 -8.56
C GLN A 31 -5.57 -4.40 -8.87
N PHE A 32 -4.37 -3.85 -8.73
CA PHE A 32 -4.12 -2.44 -9.02
C PHE A 32 -3.96 -2.16 -10.52
N ALA A 33 -3.47 -3.12 -11.31
CA ALA A 33 -3.46 -3.02 -12.77
C ALA A 33 -4.88 -2.94 -13.35
N GLU A 34 -5.84 -3.69 -12.79
CA GLU A 34 -7.26 -3.62 -13.19
C GLU A 34 -7.88 -2.23 -13.00
N VAL A 35 -7.34 -1.44 -12.06
CA VAL A 35 -7.78 -0.07 -11.79
C VAL A 35 -6.77 0.99 -12.25
N GLU A 36 -5.71 0.60 -12.96
CA GLU A 36 -4.64 1.52 -13.37
C GLU A 36 -5.17 2.59 -14.32
N ASP A 37 -6.02 2.20 -15.27
CA ASP A 37 -6.66 3.12 -16.20
C ASP A 37 -7.83 3.90 -15.57
N SER A 38 -8.29 3.49 -14.38
CA SER A 38 -9.41 4.09 -13.68
C SER A 38 -9.06 5.40 -12.96
N ASP A 39 -10.07 6.02 -12.34
CA ASP A 39 -9.90 7.19 -11.49
C ASP A 39 -9.06 6.85 -10.24
N PRO A 40 -8.02 7.63 -9.87
CA PRO A 40 -7.17 7.36 -8.70
C PRO A 40 -7.95 7.32 -7.37
N ARG A 41 -9.15 7.91 -7.31
CA ARG A 41 -10.06 7.77 -6.17
C ARG A 41 -10.45 6.31 -5.91
N LEU A 42 -10.57 5.50 -6.96
CA LEU A 42 -10.87 4.07 -6.84
C LEU A 42 -9.68 3.32 -6.20
N ALA A 43 -8.46 3.62 -6.63
CA ALA A 43 -7.25 3.05 -6.05
C ALA A 43 -7.11 3.40 -4.55
N ILE A 44 -7.45 4.64 -4.15
CA ILE A 44 -7.47 5.05 -2.74
C ILE A 44 -8.47 4.21 -1.93
N VAL A 45 -9.68 4.01 -2.45
CA VAL A 45 -10.72 3.22 -1.76
C VAL A 45 -10.31 1.75 -1.66
N LEU A 46 -9.79 1.19 -2.75
CA LEU A 46 -9.27 -0.18 -2.80
C LEU A 46 -8.14 -0.37 -1.78
N ALA A 47 -7.13 0.51 -1.80
CA ALA A 47 -6.00 0.46 -0.89
C ALA A 47 -6.44 0.50 0.57
N ALA A 48 -7.35 1.43 0.90
CA ALA A 48 -7.84 1.57 2.27
C ALA A 48 -8.59 0.31 2.74
N SER A 49 -9.34 -0.36 1.86
CA SER A 49 -10.00 -1.63 2.18
C SER A 49 -8.99 -2.74 2.41
N ARG A 50 -8.01 -2.89 1.52
CA ARG A 50 -6.99 -3.96 1.60
C ARG A 50 -6.09 -3.81 2.83
N ILE A 51 -5.71 -2.58 3.17
CA ILE A 51 -4.97 -2.28 4.39
C ILE A 51 -5.81 -2.61 5.63
N ASP A 52 -7.12 -2.35 5.58
CA ASP A 52 -8.00 -2.65 6.71
C ASP A 52 -8.08 -4.17 6.98
N ASP A 53 -8.23 -4.97 5.92
CA ASP A 53 -8.18 -6.43 6.00
C ASP A 53 -6.83 -6.93 6.52
N ALA A 54 -5.73 -6.43 5.94
CA ALA A 54 -4.38 -6.80 6.37
C ALA A 54 -4.10 -6.43 7.84
N LEU A 55 -4.63 -5.31 8.33
CA LEU A 55 -4.53 -4.93 9.74
C LEU A 55 -5.34 -5.85 10.65
N ILE A 56 -6.50 -6.33 10.21
CA ILE A 56 -7.29 -7.32 10.96
C ILE A 56 -6.47 -8.60 11.11
N ASP A 57 -5.94 -9.12 10.00
CA ASP A 57 -5.15 -10.36 10.00
C ASP A 57 -3.88 -10.23 10.84
N LEU A 58 -3.16 -9.11 10.68
CA LEU A 58 -1.97 -8.79 11.46
C LEU A 58 -2.27 -8.75 12.97
N LEU A 59 -3.35 -8.07 13.38
CA LEU A 59 -3.73 -7.94 14.79
C LEU A 59 -4.23 -9.27 15.39
N GLN A 60 -4.97 -10.08 14.62
CA GLN A 60 -5.42 -11.41 15.05
C GLN A 60 -4.24 -12.36 15.23
N THR A 61 -3.29 -12.33 14.30
CA THR A 61 -2.06 -13.12 14.38
C THR A 61 -1.21 -12.72 15.59
N TYR A 62 -1.17 -11.43 15.93
CA TYR A 62 -0.28 -10.89 16.96
C TYR A 62 -0.99 -10.44 18.25
N ARG A 63 -1.45 -11.44 19.02
CA ARG A 63 -1.90 -11.34 20.42
C ARG A 63 -3.30 -10.78 20.70
N LEU A 64 -4.20 -10.69 19.72
CA LEU A 64 -5.62 -10.38 19.98
C LEU A 64 -6.50 -11.55 19.55
N THR A 65 -7.34 -12.05 20.47
CA THR A 65 -8.48 -12.89 20.06
C THR A 65 -9.40 -12.08 19.14
N LYS A 66 -10.14 -12.74 18.25
CA LYS A 66 -11.07 -12.07 17.30
C LYS A 66 -11.98 -11.02 17.97
N SER A 67 -12.36 -11.23 19.23
CA SER A 67 -13.20 -10.32 20.02
C SER A 67 -12.52 -9.02 20.45
N GLN A 68 -11.19 -8.95 20.43
CA GLN A 68 -10.40 -7.80 20.86
C GLN A 68 -9.92 -6.92 19.69
N VAL A 69 -10.11 -7.36 18.44
CA VAL A 69 -9.75 -6.57 17.26
C VAL A 69 -10.69 -5.37 17.14
N PRO A 70 -10.17 -4.12 17.09
CA PRO A 70 -11.03 -2.96 16.95
C PRO A 70 -11.85 -2.97 15.66
N ARG A 71 -13.05 -2.37 15.71
CA ARG A 71 -14.03 -2.42 14.61
C ARG A 71 -13.73 -1.45 13.47
N THR A 72 -12.99 -0.38 13.74
CA THR A 72 -12.75 0.69 12.77
C THR A 72 -11.29 0.73 12.35
N LEU A 73 -11.04 1.06 11.07
CA LEU A 73 -9.69 1.26 10.54
C LEU A 73 -8.85 2.16 11.44
N ARG A 74 -9.38 3.33 11.85
CA ARG A 74 -8.67 4.27 12.74
C ARG A 74 -8.19 3.62 14.04
N GLN A 75 -9.06 2.83 14.70
CA GLN A 75 -8.71 2.16 15.94
C GLN A 75 -7.74 1.01 15.71
N ARG A 76 -7.87 0.26 14.61
CA ARG A 76 -6.93 -0.80 14.22
C ARG A 76 -5.53 -0.24 13.97
N THR A 77 -5.41 0.83 13.18
CA THR A 77 -4.15 1.52 12.91
C THR A 77 -3.52 2.05 14.20
N GLY A 78 -4.31 2.71 15.06
CA GLY A 78 -3.84 3.19 16.37
C GLY A 78 -3.38 2.06 17.29
N ARG A 79 -4.10 0.94 17.32
CA ARG A 79 -3.71 -0.24 18.11
C ARG A 79 -2.40 -0.82 17.58
N ALA A 80 -2.31 -1.10 16.28
CA ALA A 80 -1.11 -1.64 15.65
C ALA A 80 0.12 -0.76 15.92
N ARG A 81 -0.03 0.56 15.88
CA ARG A 81 1.04 1.50 16.24
C ARG A 81 1.39 1.46 17.71
N GLY A 82 0.40 1.37 18.60
CA GLY A 82 0.57 1.32 20.06
C GLY A 82 1.25 0.04 20.56
N ILE A 83 1.15 -1.05 19.80
CA ILE A 83 1.90 -2.30 20.07
C ILE A 83 3.11 -2.48 19.15
N HIS A 84 3.54 -1.41 18.48
CA HIS A 84 4.76 -1.36 17.65
C HIS A 84 4.79 -2.30 16.44
N LEU A 85 3.64 -2.76 15.95
CA LEU A 85 3.57 -3.59 14.73
C LEU A 85 3.79 -2.78 13.45
N ILE A 86 3.34 -1.52 13.43
CA ILE A 86 3.59 -0.58 12.34
C ILE A 86 4.42 0.60 12.84
N ASP A 87 5.15 1.22 11.92
CA ASP A 87 5.93 2.42 12.22
C ASP A 87 5.12 3.73 12.19
N ARG A 88 5.77 4.86 12.50
CA ARG A 88 5.10 6.15 12.50
C ARG A 88 4.76 6.58 11.07
N ARG A 89 5.67 6.36 10.11
CA ARG A 89 5.48 6.75 8.71
C ARG A 89 4.30 6.01 8.09
N LEU A 90 4.20 4.70 8.33
CA LEU A 90 3.08 3.88 7.88
C LEU A 90 1.77 4.24 8.60
N TYR A 91 1.83 4.62 9.89
CA TYR A 91 0.66 5.16 10.60
C TYR A 91 0.14 6.45 9.94
N ASP A 92 1.02 7.42 9.68
CA ASP A 92 0.66 8.72 9.09
C ASP A 92 0.13 8.55 7.65
N PHE A 93 0.70 7.61 6.88
CA PHE A 93 0.20 7.19 5.58
C PHE A 93 -1.24 6.64 5.66
N ILE A 94 -1.49 5.67 6.55
CA ILE A 94 -2.81 5.04 6.67
C ILE A 94 -3.85 6.05 7.14
N ASP A 95 -3.49 6.98 8.03
CA ASP A 95 -4.42 8.03 8.45
C ASP A 95 -4.76 9.01 7.31
N SER A 96 -3.77 9.41 6.52
CA SER A 96 -4.00 10.26 5.33
C SER A 96 -4.86 9.54 4.28
N LEU A 97 -4.57 8.26 4.01
CA LEU A 97 -5.36 7.43 3.11
C LEU A 97 -6.81 7.29 3.60
N ARG A 98 -7.03 7.16 4.91
CA ARG A 98 -8.36 7.11 5.52
C ARG A 98 -9.13 8.43 5.31
N VAL A 99 -8.46 9.58 5.44
CA VAL A 99 -9.08 10.89 5.18
C VAL A 99 -9.50 10.99 3.72
N LEU A 100 -8.61 10.64 2.78
CA LEU A 100 -8.90 10.64 1.35
C LEU A 100 -10.06 9.69 1.01
N ARG A 101 -10.03 8.45 1.49
CA ARG A 101 -11.12 7.47 1.31
C ARG A 101 -12.45 8.04 1.79
N ASN A 102 -12.50 8.63 2.98
CA ASN A 102 -13.73 9.21 3.51
C ASN A 102 -14.26 10.33 2.60
N ALA A 103 -13.38 11.21 2.11
CA ALA A 103 -13.77 12.27 1.19
C ALA A 103 -14.32 11.72 -0.15
N VAL A 104 -13.76 10.62 -0.64
CA VAL A 104 -14.26 9.90 -1.83
C VAL A 104 -15.62 9.25 -1.56
N CYS A 105 -15.74 8.42 -0.53
CA CYS A 105 -16.96 7.66 -0.23
C CYS A 105 -18.16 8.55 0.14
N HIS A 106 -17.92 9.70 0.76
CA HIS A 106 -18.98 10.64 1.15
C HIS A 106 -19.27 11.71 0.08
N GLY A 107 -18.81 11.50 -1.17
CA GLY A 107 -19.29 12.23 -2.34
C GLY A 107 -18.78 13.67 -2.46
N GLN A 108 -17.70 14.03 -1.78
CA GLN A 108 -17.19 15.41 -1.76
C GLN A 108 -16.14 15.73 -2.84
N THR A 109 -15.84 14.81 -3.76
CA THR A 109 -14.64 14.94 -4.59
C THR A 109 -14.92 14.85 -6.08
N ASP A 110 -14.81 15.98 -6.79
CA ASP A 110 -14.49 16.00 -8.22
C ASP A 110 -13.11 15.34 -8.46
N ARG A 111 -12.77 14.86 -9.67
CA ARG A 111 -11.46 14.22 -9.97
C ARG A 111 -10.27 15.10 -9.58
N MET A 112 -10.39 16.42 -9.75
CA MET A 112 -9.41 17.44 -9.38
C MET A 112 -9.41 17.76 -7.88
N ALA A 113 -10.35 17.23 -7.08
CA ALA A 113 -10.42 17.54 -5.66
C ALA A 113 -9.21 16.98 -4.89
N LEU A 114 -8.58 15.89 -5.36
CA LEU A 114 -7.31 15.39 -4.79
C LEU A 114 -6.17 16.41 -4.90
N LEU A 115 -6.26 17.35 -5.84
CA LEU A 115 -5.26 18.40 -6.06
C LEU A 115 -5.62 19.72 -5.37
N LYS A 116 -6.78 19.80 -4.73
CA LYS A 116 -7.27 21.01 -4.06
C LYS A 116 -7.19 20.83 -2.56
N ASP A 117 -7.00 21.93 -1.85
CA ASP A 117 -7.09 21.91 -0.39
C ASP A 117 -8.52 21.56 0.04
N PRO A 118 -8.69 20.77 1.11
CA PRO A 118 -7.63 20.28 2.02
C PRO A 118 -7.01 18.92 1.62
N LEU A 119 -7.46 18.29 0.53
CA LEU A 119 -7.05 16.92 0.19
C LEU A 119 -5.65 16.84 -0.41
N ARG A 120 -5.20 17.91 -1.07
CA ARG A 120 -3.85 18.03 -1.62
C ARG A 120 -2.77 17.64 -0.63
N HIS A 121 -2.86 18.17 0.59
CA HIS A 121 -1.92 17.86 1.66
C HIS A 121 -1.87 16.34 1.96
N HIS A 122 -3.01 15.67 2.04
CA HIS A 122 -3.05 14.23 2.29
C HIS A 122 -2.53 13.42 1.10
N THR A 123 -2.77 13.89 -0.13
CA THR A 123 -2.24 13.28 -1.36
C THR A 123 -0.71 13.38 -1.41
N GLU A 124 -0.14 14.53 -1.06
CA GLU A 124 1.32 14.72 -0.96
C GLU A 124 1.90 13.82 0.15
N MET A 125 1.25 13.77 1.32
CA MET A 125 1.68 12.92 2.43
C MET A 125 1.75 11.42 2.08
N ILE A 126 0.76 10.89 1.35
CA ILE A 126 0.81 9.47 0.96
C ILE A 126 1.92 9.21 -0.07
N HIS A 127 2.18 10.16 -0.98
CA HIS A 127 3.25 10.05 -1.96
C HIS A 127 4.63 10.07 -1.29
N ASP A 128 4.88 11.07 -0.45
CA ASP A 128 6.16 11.24 0.25
C ASP A 128 6.45 10.04 1.16
N ALA A 129 5.43 9.50 1.81
CA ALA A 129 5.59 8.33 2.66
C ALA A 129 6.02 7.09 1.85
N ALA A 130 5.47 6.88 0.65
CA ALA A 130 5.79 5.72 -0.19
C ALA A 130 7.08 5.89 -1.00
N SER A 131 7.60 7.11 -1.16
CA SER A 131 8.80 7.43 -1.97
C SER A 131 10.06 6.63 -1.65
N ALA A 132 10.15 6.04 -0.45
CA ALA A 132 11.27 5.18 -0.06
C ALA A 132 11.32 3.85 -0.84
N VAL A 133 10.21 3.43 -1.45
CA VAL A 133 10.08 2.22 -2.26
C VAL A 133 9.92 2.64 -3.72
N ARG A 134 10.89 2.29 -4.56
CA ARG A 134 10.82 2.54 -6.00
C ARG A 134 9.86 1.53 -6.64
N PHE A 135 8.71 2.01 -7.07
CA PHE A 135 7.68 1.17 -7.71
C PHE A 135 7.70 1.26 -9.24
N TRP A 136 8.01 2.43 -9.81
CA TRP A 136 8.10 2.65 -11.27
C TRP A 136 9.58 2.78 -11.71
N THR A 137 9.87 2.39 -12.96
CA THR A 137 11.17 2.62 -13.59
C THR A 137 11.28 4.06 -14.10
N ASP A 138 12.48 4.65 -14.03
CA ASP A 138 12.72 6.03 -14.42
C ASP A 138 12.41 6.26 -15.92
N GLY A 139 11.55 7.24 -16.22
CA GLY A 139 11.20 7.66 -17.58
C GLY A 139 10.48 9.01 -17.57
N PRO A 140 10.42 9.74 -18.70
CA PRO A 140 9.69 11.00 -18.77
C PRO A 140 8.19 10.74 -18.63
N VAL A 141 7.59 11.25 -17.54
CA VAL A 141 6.16 11.12 -17.25
C VAL A 141 5.48 12.48 -17.50
N ASP A 142 4.32 12.46 -18.16
CA ASP A 142 3.45 13.64 -18.24
C ASP A 142 3.04 14.07 -16.81
N PRO A 143 3.11 15.36 -16.43
CA PRO A 143 2.79 15.81 -15.06
C PRO A 143 1.40 15.41 -14.55
N HIS A 144 0.41 15.21 -15.43
CA HIS A 144 -0.92 14.71 -15.04
C HIS A 144 -0.98 13.19 -14.91
N ASP A 145 -0.18 12.47 -15.69
CA ASP A 145 0.06 11.04 -15.47
C ASP A 145 0.89 10.81 -14.21
N ASP A 146 1.73 11.77 -13.82
CA ASP A 146 2.61 11.69 -12.67
C ASP A 146 1.81 11.58 -11.38
N LEU A 147 0.79 12.44 -11.16
CA LEU A 147 -0.05 12.33 -9.96
C LEU A 147 -0.84 11.02 -9.92
N LYS A 148 -1.45 10.61 -11.03
CA LYS A 148 -2.26 9.38 -11.08
C LYS A 148 -1.40 8.17 -10.76
N ARG A 149 -0.26 8.02 -11.44
CA ARG A 149 0.69 6.91 -11.27
C ARG A 149 1.37 6.96 -9.91
N SER A 150 1.63 8.17 -9.40
CA SER A 150 2.14 8.42 -8.05
C SER A 150 1.18 7.92 -6.98
N VAL A 151 -0.10 8.31 -7.05
CA VAL A 151 -1.11 7.89 -6.07
C VAL A 151 -1.34 6.39 -6.13
N ILE A 152 -1.46 5.82 -7.33
CA ILE A 152 -1.64 4.36 -7.52
C ILE A 152 -0.43 3.60 -6.99
N GLY A 153 0.80 4.03 -7.34
CA GLY A 153 2.02 3.43 -6.84
C GLY A 153 2.13 3.50 -5.32
N ALA A 154 1.83 4.67 -4.73
CA ALA A 154 1.80 4.83 -3.28
C ALA A 154 0.78 3.90 -2.61
N CYS A 155 -0.39 3.72 -3.23
CA CYS A 155 -1.41 2.78 -2.77
C CYS A 155 -0.93 1.33 -2.79
N VAL A 156 -0.32 0.88 -3.90
CA VAL A 156 0.23 -0.48 -4.03
C VAL A 156 1.29 -0.73 -2.95
N VAL A 157 2.27 0.16 -2.86
CA VAL A 157 3.37 0.06 -1.88
C VAL A 157 2.81 0.05 -0.46
N GLY A 158 1.84 0.92 -0.14
CA GLY A 158 1.20 0.97 1.17
C GLY A 158 0.48 -0.32 1.55
N VAL A 159 -0.24 -0.94 0.60
CA VAL A 159 -0.90 -2.24 0.81
C VAL A 159 0.13 -3.33 1.08
N LEU A 160 1.17 -3.43 0.26
CA LEU A 160 2.23 -4.43 0.42
C LEU A 160 3.00 -4.26 1.73
N ALA A 161 3.29 -3.03 2.14
CA ALA A 161 4.05 -2.75 3.37
C ALA A 161 3.35 -3.26 4.64
N VAL A 162 2.02 -3.33 4.62
CA VAL A 162 1.23 -3.92 5.71
C VAL A 162 1.07 -5.43 5.53
N SER A 163 0.83 -5.88 4.29
CA SER A 163 0.38 -7.24 3.99
C SER A 163 1.50 -8.29 3.99
N ILE A 164 2.72 -7.93 3.59
CA ILE A 164 3.83 -8.89 3.47
C ILE A 164 4.44 -9.16 4.84
N ASP A 165 4.42 -10.42 5.28
CA ASP A 165 4.99 -10.85 6.56
C ASP A 165 6.50 -11.11 6.42
N LEU A 166 7.32 -10.30 7.09
CA LEU A 166 8.77 -10.45 7.08
C LEU A 166 9.22 -10.88 8.48
N PHE A 167 10.02 -11.95 8.54
CA PHE A 167 10.55 -12.51 9.78
C PHE A 167 12.04 -12.19 9.90
N ASP A 168 12.52 -11.94 11.12
CA ASP A 168 13.95 -11.84 11.40
C ASP A 168 14.61 -13.23 11.39
N ASP A 169 15.92 -13.27 11.56
CA ASP A 169 16.73 -14.50 11.58
C ASP A 169 16.30 -15.45 12.72
N ASP A 170 15.65 -14.94 13.76
CA ASP A 170 15.11 -15.71 14.89
C ASP A 170 13.67 -16.21 14.64
N GLY A 171 13.14 -16.01 13.43
CA GLY A 171 11.78 -16.42 13.04
C GLY A 171 10.67 -15.58 13.68
N ARG A 172 10.98 -14.38 14.18
CA ARG A 172 9.99 -13.45 14.73
C ARG A 172 9.56 -12.45 13.67
N LEU A 173 8.26 -12.21 13.60
CA LEU A 173 7.73 -11.18 12.69
C LEU A 173 8.36 -9.82 13.03
N VAL A 174 8.97 -9.21 12.03
CA VAL A 174 9.56 -7.86 12.10
C VAL A 174 8.44 -6.82 12.10
N ARG A 175 8.76 -5.63 12.61
CA ARG A 175 7.94 -4.44 12.43
C ARG A 175 7.67 -4.16 10.94
N LYS A 176 6.43 -3.81 10.61
CA LYS A 176 6.02 -3.35 9.28
C LYS A 176 6.39 -1.88 9.08
N SER A 177 7.13 -1.59 8.02
CA SER A 177 7.49 -0.24 7.59
C SER A 177 7.76 -0.22 6.08
N PHE A 178 7.79 0.97 5.48
CA PHE A 178 8.18 1.11 4.07
C PHE A 178 9.63 0.66 3.84
N GLU A 179 10.50 0.88 4.82
CA GLU A 179 11.90 0.46 4.79
C GLU A 179 12.02 -1.07 4.80
N THR A 180 11.21 -1.78 5.60
CA THR A 180 11.18 -3.25 5.61
C THR A 180 10.78 -3.80 4.24
N LEU A 181 9.79 -3.19 3.59
CA LEU A 181 9.38 -3.57 2.23
C LEU A 181 10.46 -3.26 1.19
N ARG A 182 11.11 -2.10 1.28
CA ARG A 182 12.21 -1.72 0.38
C ARG A 182 13.35 -2.74 0.46
N ASP A 183 13.72 -3.15 1.66
CA ASP A 183 14.84 -4.08 1.87
C ASP A 183 14.50 -5.48 1.34
N TYR A 184 13.26 -5.94 1.52
CA TYR A 184 12.74 -7.13 0.83
C TYR A 184 12.83 -7.02 -0.70
N TRP A 185 12.45 -5.87 -1.26
CA TRP A 185 12.46 -5.64 -2.70
C TRP A 185 13.88 -5.70 -3.29
N LYS A 186 14.86 -5.14 -2.58
CA LYS A 186 16.28 -5.20 -2.98
C LYS A 186 16.79 -6.64 -3.02
N ALA A 187 16.50 -7.43 -1.99
CA ALA A 187 16.90 -8.83 -1.91
C ALA A 187 16.25 -9.71 -3.00
N TRP A 188 15.19 -9.23 -3.66
CA TRP A 188 14.53 -9.95 -4.75
C TRP A 188 15.05 -9.55 -6.14
N ILE A 189 15.60 -8.34 -6.29
CA ILE A 189 16.15 -7.81 -7.55
C ILE A 189 17.65 -8.14 -7.72
N GLU A 190 18.39 -8.22 -6.62
CA GLU A 190 19.83 -8.58 -6.58
C GLU A 190 20.04 -10.10 -6.56
#